data_AF-A0A7S1VY47-F1
#
_entry.id   AF-A0A7S1VY47-F1
#
_cell.length_a   1.000
_cell.length_b   1.000
_cell.length_c   1.000
_cell.angle_alpha   90.00
_cell.angle_beta   90.00
_cell.angle_gamma   90.00
#
_symmetry.space_group_name_H-M   'P 1'
#
loop_
_entity.id
_entity.type
_entity.pdbx_description
1 polymer ?
#
loop_
_entity_poly.entity_id
_entity_poly.type
_entity_poly.pdbx_seq_one_letter_code
_entity_poly.pdbx_strand_id
1 'polypeptide(L)'
;PQIIMRNLRTAQRRALNHIESLQVPFDCETPEGQEMLFKCASTALNSKLIASHQDLFAPMVVEAVTSLGDSLDQIQQLVAIKRVPGGDVRQSFLVKGGVAFQKTF
;
A
#
# COMPACT_ATOMS: atom_id res chain seq x y z
N PRO A 1 -35.43 -15.67 5.83
CA PRO A 1 -34.25 -14.77 5.73
C PRO A 1 -33.39 -14.63 7.01
N GLN A 2 -33.98 -14.64 8.22
CA GLN A 2 -33.25 -14.45 9.49
C GLN A 2 -32.19 -15.52 9.79
N ILE A 3 -32.47 -16.79 9.47
CA ILE A 3 -31.55 -17.91 9.71
C ILE A 3 -30.26 -17.76 8.87
N ILE A 4 -30.39 -17.37 7.60
CA ILE A 4 -29.25 -17.17 6.70
C ILE A 4 -28.33 -16.06 7.25
N MET A 5 -28.91 -14.92 7.66
CA MET A 5 -28.14 -13.82 8.25
C MET A 5 -27.41 -14.23 9.54
N ARG A 6 -28.08 -15.00 10.42
CA ARG A 6 -27.47 -15.51 11.66
C ARG A 6 -26.27 -16.40 11.38
N ASN A 7 -26.40 -17.30 10.40
CA ASN A 7 -25.32 -18.22 10.03
C ASN A 7 -24.16 -17.50 9.33
N LEU A 8 -24.43 -16.52 8.46
CA LEU A 8 -23.39 -15.70 7.84
C LEU A 8 -22.57 -14.91 8.87
N ARG A 9 -23.21 -14.30 9.87
CA ARG A 9 -22.50 -13.62 10.97
C ARG A 9 -21.64 -14.58 11.79
N THR A 10 -22.14 -15.80 12.01
CA THR A 10 -21.38 -16.83 12.73
C THR A 10 -20.18 -17.30 11.92
N ALA A 11 -20.35 -17.49 10.61
CA ALA A 11 -19.28 -17.86 9.68
C ALA A 11 -18.22 -16.75 9.58
N GLN A 12 -18.64 -15.48 9.46
CA GLN A 12 -17.74 -14.33 9.46
C GLN A 12 -16.85 -14.31 10.70
N ARG A 13 -17.43 -14.47 11.89
CA ARG A 13 -16.64 -14.49 13.14
C ARG A 13 -15.64 -15.64 13.16
N ARG A 14 -16.04 -16.84 12.73
CA ARG A 14 -15.12 -17.99 12.63
C ARG A 14 -14.00 -17.73 11.63
N ALA A 15 -14.29 -17.09 10.50
CA ALA A 15 -13.30 -16.73 9.50
C ALA A 15 -12.28 -15.70 10.04
N LEU A 16 -12.74 -14.67 10.76
CA LEU A 16 -11.85 -13.69 11.39
C LEU A 16 -10.93 -14.34 12.42
N ASN A 17 -11.49 -15.16 13.34
CA ASN A 17 -10.69 -15.89 14.32
C ASN A 17 -9.66 -16.82 13.64
N HIS A 18 -10.03 -17.40 12.49
CA HIS A 18 -9.12 -18.26 11.74
C HIS A 18 -7.97 -17.47 11.10
N ILE A 19 -8.26 -16.31 10.50
CA ILE A 19 -7.23 -15.40 9.97
C ILE A 19 -6.27 -14.98 11.09
N GLU A 20 -6.80 -14.60 12.26
CA GLU A 20 -5.98 -14.23 13.43
C GLU A 20 -5.12 -15.40 13.93
N SER A 21 -5.59 -16.65 13.82
CA SER A 21 -4.79 -17.84 14.19
C SER A 21 -3.68 -18.18 13.19
N LEU A 22 -3.80 -17.70 11.95
CA LEU A 22 -2.84 -17.96 10.87
C LEU A 22 -1.84 -16.83 10.67
N GLN A 23 -2.14 -15.63 11.17
CA GLN A 23 -1.27 -14.47 10.98
C GLN A 23 0.09 -14.71 11.64
N VAL A 24 1.16 -14.36 10.93
CA VAL A 24 2.53 -14.39 11.45
C VAL A 24 2.97 -12.94 11.62
N PRO A 25 3.17 -12.44 12.85
CA PRO A 25 3.67 -11.10 13.06
C PRO A 25 5.12 -11.01 12.59
N PHE A 26 5.49 -9.88 12.02
CA PHE A 26 6.85 -9.56 11.63
C PHE A 26 7.17 -8.12 12.03
N ASP A 27 8.45 -7.84 12.24
CA ASP A 27 8.92 -6.51 12.59
C ASP A 27 9.32 -5.74 11.32
N CYS A 28 8.70 -4.58 11.11
CA CYS A 28 8.94 -3.72 9.95
C CYS A 28 10.30 -3.01 9.96
N GLU A 29 10.98 -2.91 11.11
CA GLU A 29 12.30 -2.26 11.21
C GLU A 29 13.45 -3.20 10.80
N THR A 30 13.18 -4.50 10.73
CA THR A 30 14.16 -5.49 10.28
C THR A 30 14.35 -5.46 8.76
N PRO A 31 15.53 -5.84 8.24
CA PRO A 31 15.73 -5.96 6.80
C PRO A 31 14.75 -6.95 6.15
N GLU A 32 14.39 -8.05 6.84
CA GLU A 32 13.37 -8.97 6.35
C GLU A 32 11.97 -8.33 6.31
N GLY A 33 11.65 -7.48 7.29
CA GLY A 33 10.40 -6.70 7.34
C GLY A 33 10.28 -5.72 6.18
N GLN A 34 11.35 -4.99 5.87
CA GLN A 34 11.38 -4.11 4.70
C GLN A 34 11.17 -4.88 3.40
N GLU A 35 11.80 -6.06 3.25
CA GLU A 35 11.58 -6.93 2.10
C GLU A 35 10.11 -7.39 2.01
N MET A 36 9.49 -7.70 3.15
CA MET A 36 8.07 -8.06 3.21
C MET A 36 7.17 -6.90 2.76
N LEU A 37 7.48 -5.66 3.13
CA LEU A 37 6.75 -4.48 2.67
C LEU A 37 6.83 -4.33 1.14
N PHE A 38 8.01 -4.53 0.55
CA PHE A 38 8.14 -4.53 -0.92
C PHE A 38 7.32 -5.64 -1.56
N LYS A 39 7.37 -6.87 -1.04
CA LYS A 39 6.57 -8.00 -1.54
C LYS A 39 5.06 -7.73 -1.46
N CYS A 40 4.60 -7.15 -0.36
CA CYS A 40 3.20 -6.73 -0.19
C CYS A 40 2.80 -5.67 -1.23
N ALA A 41 3.63 -4.64 -1.43
CA ALA A 41 3.39 -3.62 -2.43
C ALA A 41 3.37 -4.21 -3.85
N SER A 42 4.35 -5.04 -4.23
CA SER A 42 4.39 -5.73 -5.52
C SER A 42 3.15 -6.59 -5.77
N THR A 43 2.70 -7.35 -4.75
CA THR A 43 1.49 -8.17 -4.86
C THR A 43 0.25 -7.33 -5.13
N ALA A 44 0.10 -6.18 -4.46
CA ALA A 44 -1.00 -5.26 -4.70
C ALA A 44 -0.98 -4.66 -6.13
N LEU A 45 0.22 -4.44 -6.69
CA LEU A 45 0.42 -3.87 -8.02
C LEU A 45 0.21 -4.88 -9.17
N ASN A 46 0.41 -6.17 -8.93
CA ASN A 46 0.35 -7.23 -9.96
C ASN A 46 -0.98 -7.30 -10.72
N SER A 47 -2.09 -6.81 -10.14
CA SER A 47 -3.42 -6.80 -10.79
C SER A 47 -3.74 -5.48 -11.51
N LYS A 48 -2.76 -4.56 -11.64
CA LYS A 48 -2.94 -3.21 -12.22
C LYS A 48 -2.14 -3.05 -13.51
N LEU A 49 -2.47 -2.01 -14.28
CA LEU A 49 -1.75 -1.67 -15.52
C LEU A 49 -0.24 -1.46 -15.33
N ILE A 50 0.18 -1.07 -14.13
CA ILE A 50 1.59 -0.85 -13.76
C ILE A 50 2.29 -2.12 -13.24
N ALA A 51 1.69 -3.30 -13.38
CA ALA A 51 2.30 -4.58 -12.96
C ALA A 51 3.68 -4.80 -13.59
N SER A 52 3.87 -4.42 -14.85
CA SER A 52 5.17 -4.49 -15.55
C SER A 52 6.23 -3.52 -15.02
N HIS A 53 5.83 -2.54 -14.20
CA HIS A 53 6.67 -1.49 -13.63
C HIS A 53 6.69 -1.55 -12.09
N GLN A 54 6.39 -2.71 -11.51
CA GLN A 54 6.39 -2.90 -10.06
C GLN A 54 7.78 -2.70 -9.43
N ASP A 55 8.85 -2.92 -10.21
CA ASP A 55 10.24 -2.63 -9.83
C ASP A 55 10.46 -1.16 -9.50
N LEU A 56 9.75 -0.26 -10.18
CA LEU A 56 9.80 1.18 -9.93
C LEU A 56 8.83 1.62 -8.84
N PHE A 57 7.57 1.16 -8.91
CA PHE A 57 6.50 1.68 -8.04
C PHE A 57 6.47 1.04 -6.65
N ALA A 58 6.83 -0.24 -6.49
CA ALA A 58 6.84 -0.87 -5.19
C ALA A 58 7.79 -0.18 -4.20
N PRO A 59 9.08 0.08 -4.55
CA PRO A 59 9.96 0.81 -3.65
C PRO A 59 9.51 2.25 -3.42
N MET A 60 9.00 2.92 -4.47
CA MET A 60 8.49 4.28 -4.37
C MET A 60 7.35 4.42 -3.35
N VAL A 61 6.41 3.47 -3.34
CA VAL A 61 5.26 3.46 -2.42
C VAL A 61 5.70 3.18 -0.99
N VAL A 62 6.57 2.18 -0.80
CA VAL A 62 7.09 1.85 0.55
C VAL A 62 7.86 3.04 1.12
N GLU A 63 8.77 3.65 0.35
CA GLU A 63 9.50 4.83 0.80
C GLU A 63 8.58 6.02 1.13
N ALA A 64 7.54 6.25 0.31
CA ALA A 64 6.58 7.32 0.56
C ALA A 64 5.82 7.11 1.88
N VAL A 65 5.35 5.88 2.14
CA VAL A 65 4.59 5.58 3.36
C VAL A 65 5.50 5.58 4.59
N THR A 66 6.69 4.99 4.52
CA THR A 66 7.65 5.00 5.64
C THR A 66 8.08 6.42 6.01
N SER A 67 8.12 7.35 5.04
CA SER A 67 8.47 8.76 5.32
C SER A 67 7.43 9.52 6.15
N LEU A 68 6.20 9.01 6.30
CA LEU A 68 5.12 9.66 7.05
C LEU A 68 5.18 9.40 8.56
N GLY A 69 5.96 8.40 9.00
CA GLY A 69 6.04 8.01 10.41
C GLY A 69 4.66 7.75 11.03
N ASP A 70 4.38 8.39 12.16
CA ASP A 70 3.14 8.20 12.94
C ASP A 70 1.88 8.81 12.30
N SER A 71 2.00 9.52 11.17
CA SER A 71 0.87 10.21 10.52
C SER A 71 0.11 9.35 9.50
N LEU A 72 0.10 8.01 9.68
CA LEU A 72 -0.52 7.07 8.75
C LEU A 72 -2.03 7.32 8.57
N ASP A 73 -2.72 7.80 9.61
CA ASP A 73 -4.14 8.13 9.53
C ASP A 73 -4.45 9.25 8.52
N GLN A 74 -3.43 10.02 8.13
CA GLN A 74 -3.54 11.15 7.20
C GLN A 74 -2.87 10.87 5.84
N ILE A 75 -2.57 9.60 5.51
CA ILE A 75 -1.95 9.21 4.22
C ILE A 75 -2.64 9.88 3.02
N GLN A 76 -3.98 9.93 3.01
CA GLN A 76 -4.74 10.50 1.89
C GLN A 76 -4.53 12.01 1.71
N GLN A 77 -4.12 12.72 2.76
CA GLN A 77 -3.87 14.17 2.72
C GLN A 77 -2.39 14.48 2.45
N LEU A 78 -1.49 13.64 2.97
CA LEU A 78 -0.05 13.87 2.93
C LEU A 78 0.63 13.27 1.68
N VAL A 79 0.07 12.18 1.12
CA VAL A 79 0.58 11.56 -0.10
C VAL A 79 -0.28 12.01 -1.29
N ALA A 80 0.25 12.95 -2.06
CA ALA A 80 -0.40 13.45 -3.27
C ALA A 80 0.27 12.88 -4.52
N ILE A 81 -0.53 12.28 -5.42
CA ILE A 81 -0.07 11.90 -6.75
C ILE A 81 -0.39 13.04 -7.71
N LYS A 82 0.65 13.70 -8.23
CA LYS A 82 0.51 14.69 -9.31
C LYS A 82 0.69 14.00 -10.66
N ARG A 83 -0.22 14.27 -11.59
CA ARG A 83 -0.18 13.75 -12.96
C ARG A 83 0.30 14.86 -13.87
N VAL A 84 1.40 14.61 -14.57
CA VAL A 84 1.92 15.48 -15.63
C VAL A 84 1.53 14.84 -16.96
N PRO A 85 0.85 15.56 -17.87
CA PRO A 85 0.45 15.00 -19.17
C PRO A 85 1.68 14.83 -20.08
N GLY A 86 1.76 13.67 -20.74
CA GLY A 86 2.91 13.29 -21.57
C GLY A 86 4.02 12.62 -20.77
N GLY A 87 5.00 12.04 -21.47
CA GLY A 87 6.11 11.29 -20.86
C GLY A 87 5.88 9.78 -20.74
N ASP A 88 6.89 9.10 -20.21
CA ASP A 88 6.88 7.67 -19.92
C ASP A 88 6.62 7.42 -18.42
N VAL A 89 5.92 6.34 -18.11
CA VAL A 89 5.62 5.88 -16.75
C VAL A 89 6.91 5.74 -15.94
N ARG A 90 8.01 5.30 -16.58
CA ARG A 90 9.32 5.14 -15.93
C ARG A 90 9.97 6.46 -15.50
N GLN A 91 9.46 7.60 -15.95
CA GLN A 91 9.92 8.93 -15.52
C GLN A 91 9.28 9.38 -14.21
N SER A 92 8.37 8.59 -13.62
CA SER A 92 7.76 8.87 -12.33
C SER A 92 8.80 8.78 -11.21
N PHE A 93 8.76 9.70 -10.25
CA PHE A 93 9.65 9.71 -9.10
C PHE A 93 8.96 10.22 -7.83
N LEU A 94 9.53 9.86 -6.67
CA LEU A 94 9.09 10.36 -5.37
C LEU A 94 9.79 11.69 -5.05
N VAL A 95 9.02 12.72 -4.74
CA VAL A 95 9.53 14.00 -4.22
C VAL A 95 9.63 13.88 -2.70
N LYS A 96 10.86 13.79 -2.17
CA LYS A 96 11.11 13.69 -0.71
C LYS A 96 11.22 15.08 -0.07
N GLY A 97 10.62 15.27 1.10
CA GLY A 97 10.84 16.45 1.95
C GLY A 97 10.15 17.75 1.51
N GLY A 98 9.13 17.69 0.63
CA GLY A 98 8.41 18.87 0.18
C GLY A 98 7.09 18.56 -0.53
N VAL A 99 6.32 19.60 -0.84
CA VAL A 99 5.06 19.51 -1.59
C VAL A 99 5.30 19.95 -3.03
N ALA A 100 4.98 19.10 -4.00
CA ALA A 100 5.04 19.44 -5.41
C ALA A 100 3.78 20.23 -5.84
N PHE A 101 3.97 21.49 -6.24
CA PHE A 101 2.88 22.33 -6.75
C PHE A 101 2.70 22.16 -8.25
N GLN A 102 1.45 22.17 -8.72
CA GLN A 102 1.11 21.99 -10.13
C GLN A 102 1.73 23.05 -11.06
N LYS A 103 2.13 24.22 -10.54
CA LYS A 103 2.76 25.27 -11.35
C LYS A 103 4.28 25.13 -11.50
N THR A 104 4.90 24.16 -10.81
CA THR A 104 6.37 23.99 -10.80
C THR A 104 6.85 22.71 -11.48
N PHE A 105 5.94 21.88 -11.99
CA PHE A 105 6.23 20.59 -12.66
C PHE A 105 5.37 20.39 -13.90
#